data_AF-A0A6T6FB47-F1
#
_entry.id   AF-A0A6T6FB47-F1
#
_cell.length_a   1.000
_cell.length_b   1.000
_cell.length_c   1.000
_cell.angle_alpha   90.00
_cell.angle_beta   90.00
_cell.angle_gamma   90.00
#
_symmetry.space_group_name_H-M   'P 1'
#
loop_
_entity.id
_entity.type
_entity.pdbx_description
1 polymer ?
#
loop_
_entity_poly.entity_id
_entity_poly.type
_entity_poly.pdbx_seq_one_letter_code
_entity_poly.pdbx_strand_id
1 'polypeptide(L)'
;MVEVEPLLHADPYLQFHAPYWMRELHILAYKQFLDSYQSVTLQAMADAFGVSPDFIDHHASQFIAAGRLTAKIDKFGGTVLTNRPDLKNAQYRDMIQKGDMLLNRIQKLARVVDL
;
A
#
# COMPACT_ATOMS: atom_id res chain seq x y z
N MET A 1 -1.16 -16.22 -5.85
CA MET A 1 -2.38 -15.41 -5.55
C MET A 1 -3.62 -16.05 -6.14
N VAL A 2 -3.60 -16.40 -7.43
CA VAL A 2 -4.74 -17.02 -8.14
C VAL A 2 -5.27 -18.28 -7.43
N GLU A 3 -4.42 -19.08 -6.78
CA GLU A 3 -4.83 -20.29 -6.05
C GLU A 3 -5.45 -20.02 -4.66
N VAL A 4 -5.19 -18.85 -4.06
CA VAL A 4 -5.63 -18.52 -2.69
C VAL A 4 -7.04 -17.91 -2.70
N GLU A 5 -7.37 -17.15 -3.74
CA GLU A 5 -8.69 -16.53 -3.92
C GLU A 5 -9.86 -17.53 -3.79
N PRO A 6 -9.88 -18.70 -4.49
CA PRO A 6 -10.97 -19.66 -4.34
C PRO A 6 -11.03 -20.28 -2.94
N LEU A 7 -9.90 -20.42 -2.24
CA LEU A 7 -9.89 -20.91 -0.85
C LEU A 7 -10.54 -19.90 0.10
N LEU A 8 -10.26 -18.60 -0.09
CA LEU A 8 -10.86 -17.53 0.71
C LEU A 8 -12.37 -17.43 0.49
N HIS A 9 -12.84 -17.66 -0.73
CA HIS A 9 -14.27 -17.66 -1.05
C HIS A 9 -15.01 -18.92 -0.60
N ALA A 10 -14.31 -20.06 -0.52
CA ALA A 10 -14.90 -21.31 -0.04
C ALA A 10 -15.15 -21.30 1.49
N ASP A 11 -14.38 -20.52 2.26
CA ASP A 11 -14.54 -20.42 3.70
C ASP A 11 -15.66 -19.42 4.10
N PRO A 12 -16.71 -19.88 4.82
CA PRO A 12 -17.83 -19.02 5.23
C PRO A 12 -17.45 -17.81 6.08
N TYR A 13 -16.33 -17.87 6.81
CA TYR A 13 -15.85 -16.79 7.67
C TYR A 13 -14.93 -15.82 6.92
N LEU A 14 -14.15 -16.30 5.95
CA LEU A 14 -13.18 -15.47 5.23
C LEU A 14 -13.74 -14.81 3.97
N GLN A 15 -14.80 -15.35 3.38
CA GLN A 15 -15.38 -14.85 2.13
C GLN A 15 -15.71 -13.35 2.16
N PHE A 16 -16.21 -12.83 3.29
CA PHE A 16 -16.56 -11.41 3.44
C PHE A 16 -15.34 -10.50 3.42
N HIS A 17 -14.17 -11.04 3.75
CA HIS A 17 -12.90 -10.32 3.82
C HIS A 17 -11.96 -10.68 2.67
N ALA A 18 -12.36 -11.57 1.75
CA ALA A 18 -11.53 -11.99 0.61
C ALA A 18 -10.99 -10.80 -0.22
N PRO A 19 -11.78 -9.75 -0.53
CA PRO A 19 -11.26 -8.60 -1.27
C PRO A 19 -10.15 -7.84 -0.51
N TYR A 20 -10.28 -7.77 0.82
CA TYR A 20 -9.26 -7.14 1.67
C TYR A 20 -7.95 -7.95 1.60
N TRP A 21 -8.04 -9.27 1.77
CA TRP A 21 -6.88 -10.17 1.71
C TRP A 21 -6.18 -10.11 0.36
N MET A 22 -6.93 -10.20 -0.74
CA MET A 22 -6.36 -10.12 -2.08
C MET A 22 -5.61 -8.81 -2.31
N ARG A 23 -6.18 -7.68 -1.90
CA ARG A 23 -5.52 -6.38 -1.97
C ARG A 23 -4.23 -6.32 -1.15
N GLU A 24 -4.24 -6.81 0.08
CA GLU A 24 -3.06 -6.81 0.95
C GLU A 24 -1.95 -7.71 0.40
N LEU A 25 -2.30 -8.89 -0.10
CA LEU A 25 -1.35 -9.78 -0.75
C LEU A 25 -0.70 -9.07 -1.95
N HIS A 26 -1.48 -8.41 -2.81
CA HIS A 26 -0.94 -7.72 -3.98
C HIS A 26 0.06 -6.61 -3.61
N ILE A 27 -0.25 -5.83 -2.57
CA ILE A 27 0.67 -4.79 -2.05
C ILE A 27 1.96 -5.43 -1.57
N LEU A 28 1.90 -6.55 -0.84
CA LEU A 28 3.07 -7.25 -0.34
C LEU A 28 3.96 -7.78 -1.47
N ALA A 29 3.37 -8.38 -2.51
CA ALA A 29 4.13 -8.86 -3.66
C ALA A 29 4.84 -7.72 -4.41
N TYR A 30 4.14 -6.60 -4.63
CA TYR A 30 4.74 -5.43 -5.28
C TYR A 30 5.87 -4.84 -4.43
N LYS A 31 5.66 -4.73 -3.11
CA LYS A 31 6.69 -4.24 -2.20
C LYS A 31 7.91 -5.15 -2.21
N GLN A 32 7.73 -6.46 -2.09
CA GLN A 32 8.84 -7.43 -2.11
C GLN A 32 9.65 -7.33 -3.42
N PHE A 33 8.97 -7.24 -4.55
CA PHE A 33 9.64 -7.10 -5.84
C PHE A 33 10.41 -5.78 -5.93
N LEU A 34 9.75 -4.67 -5.61
CA LEU A 34 10.33 -3.33 -5.69
C LEU A 34 11.41 -3.07 -4.63
N ASP A 35 11.38 -3.75 -3.48
CA ASP A 35 12.38 -3.59 -2.42
C ASP A 35 13.79 -3.94 -2.91
N SER A 36 13.92 -4.77 -3.96
CA SER A 36 15.22 -5.19 -4.52
C SER A 36 15.77 -4.24 -5.58
N TYR A 37 14.98 -3.28 -6.09
CA TYR A 37 15.36 -2.40 -7.21
C TYR A 37 15.17 -0.93 -6.85
N GLN A 38 16.12 -0.07 -7.26
CA GLN A 38 15.94 1.39 -7.18
C GLN A 38 15.03 1.90 -8.31
N SER A 39 15.11 1.28 -9.48
CA SER A 39 14.30 1.56 -10.66
C SER A 39 14.05 0.26 -11.42
N VAL A 40 12.86 0.09 -11.97
CA VAL A 40 12.49 -1.05 -12.81
C VAL A 40 11.56 -0.60 -13.94
N THR A 41 11.65 -1.21 -15.11
CA THR A 41 10.70 -0.94 -16.20
C THR A 41 9.35 -1.59 -15.90
N LEU A 42 8.24 -0.95 -16.30
CA LEU A 42 6.91 -1.52 -16.17
C LEU A 42 6.80 -2.87 -16.89
N GLN A 43 7.44 -3.00 -18.06
CA GLN A 43 7.47 -4.24 -18.81
C GLN A 43 8.15 -5.38 -18.03
N ALA A 44 9.33 -5.15 -17.46
CA ALA A 44 10.03 -6.20 -16.70
C ALA A 44 9.25 -6.64 -15.45
N MET A 45 8.59 -5.69 -14.78
CA MET A 45 7.70 -6.00 -13.66
C MET A 45 6.49 -6.82 -14.14
N ALA A 46 5.89 -6.45 -15.26
CA ALA A 46 4.76 -7.16 -15.86
C ALA A 46 5.13 -8.59 -16.28
N ASP A 47 6.28 -8.77 -16.91
CA ASP A 47 6.82 -10.08 -17.32
C ASP A 47 7.08 -10.99 -16.11
N ALA A 48 7.63 -10.43 -15.02
CA ALA A 48 7.88 -11.19 -13.79
C ALA A 48 6.60 -11.68 -13.10
N PHE A 49 5.52 -10.88 -13.17
CA PHE A 49 4.21 -11.26 -12.62
C PHE A 49 3.31 -12.00 -13.62
N GLY A 50 3.70 -12.10 -14.89
CA GLY A 50 2.91 -12.74 -15.94
C GLY A 50 1.62 -12.00 -16.29
N VAL A 51 1.61 -10.66 -16.17
CA VAL A 51 0.44 -9.80 -16.44
C VAL A 51 0.78 -8.74 -17.47
N SER A 52 -0.22 -8.00 -17.98
CA SER A 52 0.01 -6.88 -18.89
C SER A 52 0.62 -5.67 -18.17
N PRO A 53 1.46 -4.85 -18.84
CA PRO A 53 2.00 -3.62 -18.27
C PRO A 53 0.90 -2.61 -17.89
N ASP A 54 -0.19 -2.53 -18.65
CA ASP A 54 -1.33 -1.65 -18.33
C ASP A 54 -2.02 -2.03 -17.02
N PHE A 55 -2.11 -3.33 -16.73
CA PHE A 55 -2.63 -3.83 -15.46
C PHE A 55 -1.74 -3.41 -14.29
N ILE A 56 -0.41 -3.50 -14.43
CA ILE A 56 0.53 -3.03 -13.41
C ILE A 56 0.40 -1.51 -13.21
N ASP A 57 0.34 -0.71 -14.27
CA ASP A 57 0.19 0.75 -14.21
C ASP A 57 -1.09 1.14 -13.43
N HIS A 58 -2.22 0.52 -13.77
CA HIS A 58 -3.49 0.77 -13.09
C HIS A 58 -3.46 0.37 -11.61
N HIS A 59 -2.94 -0.81 -11.28
CA HIS A 59 -2.98 -1.32 -9.91
C HIS A 59 -1.94 -0.64 -9.00
N ALA A 60 -0.73 -0.41 -9.51
CA ALA A 60 0.33 0.27 -8.78
C ALA A 60 -0.01 1.74 -8.53
N SER A 61 -0.62 2.44 -9.50
CA SER A 61 -1.03 3.84 -9.32
C SER A 61 -2.05 4.01 -8.20
N GLN A 62 -3.02 3.10 -8.06
CA GLN A 62 -3.98 3.11 -6.95
C GLN A 62 -3.29 2.94 -5.59
N PHE A 63 -2.32 2.03 -5.48
CA PHE A 63 -1.59 1.81 -4.22
C PHE A 63 -0.64 2.94 -3.86
N ILE A 64 -0.02 3.58 -4.86
CA ILE A 64 0.81 4.76 -4.67
C ILE A 64 -0.06 5.94 -4.21
N ALA A 65 -1.21 6.17 -4.85
CA ALA A 65 -2.15 7.22 -4.46
C ALA A 65 -2.70 7.02 -3.04
N ALA A 66 -2.95 5.77 -2.63
CA ALA A 66 -3.34 5.43 -1.27
C ALA A 66 -2.19 5.50 -0.24
N GLY A 67 -0.96 5.80 -0.68
CA GLY A 67 0.23 5.85 0.19
C GLY A 67 0.66 4.47 0.71
N ARG A 68 0.17 3.38 0.12
CA ARG A 68 0.44 2.00 0.53
C ARG A 68 1.69 1.42 -0.14
N LEU A 69 2.14 2.02 -1.24
CA LEU A 69 3.36 1.66 -1.95
C LEU A 69 4.27 2.89 -2.08
N THR A 70 5.50 2.80 -1.60
CA THR A 70 6.48 3.91 -1.65
C THR A 70 7.26 3.90 -2.97
N ALA A 71 6.54 4.13 -4.06
CA ALA A 71 7.10 4.19 -5.40
C ALA A 71 6.49 5.36 -6.19
N LYS A 72 7.12 5.71 -7.31
CA LYS A 72 6.64 6.70 -8.28
C LYS A 72 6.70 6.10 -9.67
N ILE A 73 5.64 6.29 -10.45
CA ILE A 73 5.58 5.83 -11.84
C ILE A 73 5.97 7.01 -12.74
N ASP A 74 6.96 6.78 -13.60
CA ASP A 74 7.25 7.62 -14.75
C ASP A 74 6.66 6.97 -16.00
N LYS A 75 5.54 7.52 -16.48
CA LYS A 75 4.81 7.01 -17.63
C LYS A 75 5.50 7.33 -18.97
N PHE A 76 6.29 8.41 -19.04
CA PHE A 76 7.02 8.74 -20.26
C PHE A 76 8.21 7.80 -20.46
N GLY A 77 8.98 7.57 -19.39
CA GLY A 77 10.08 6.60 -19.38
C GLY A 77 9.65 5.13 -19.26
N GLY A 78 8.39 4.87 -18.91
CA GLY A 78 7.89 3.51 -18.67
C GLY A 78 8.54 2.82 -17.48
N THR A 79 8.96 3.57 -16.46
CA THR A 79 9.70 3.06 -15.29
C THR A 79 8.99 3.34 -13.98
N VAL A 80 9.22 2.46 -13.01
CA VAL A 80 8.81 2.61 -11.62
C VAL A 80 10.07 2.88 -10.79
N LEU A 81 10.09 4.02 -10.13
CA LEU A 81 11.15 4.46 -9.23
C LEU A 81 10.73 4.19 -7.79
N THR A 82 11.57 3.51 -7.03
CA THR A 82 11.30 3.24 -5.61
C THR A 82 11.88 4.36 -4.75
N ASN A 83 11.14 4.77 -3.73
CA ASN A 83 11.65 5.71 -2.73
C ASN A 83 11.64 4.98 -1.39
N ARG A 84 12.83 4.79 -0.80
CA ARG A 84 12.96 4.19 0.53
C ARG A 84 12.87 5.30 1.57
N PRO A 85 11.75 5.46 2.28
CA PRO A 85 11.68 6.47 3.33
C PRO A 85 12.61 6.06 4.48
N ASP A 86 13.39 7.02 5.00
CA ASP A 86 14.21 6.79 6.18
C ASP A 86 13.35 6.40 7.38
N LEU A 87 13.82 5.41 8.15
CA LEU A 87 13.11 4.90 9.33
C LEU A 87 12.78 6.03 10.32
N LYS A 88 13.71 6.96 10.55
CA LYS A 88 13.51 8.11 11.45
C LYS A 88 12.40 9.05 10.94
N ASN A 89 12.37 9.32 9.64
CA ASN A 89 11.35 10.17 9.03
C ASN A 89 9.96 9.52 9.06
N ALA A 90 9.90 8.19 8.95
CA ALA A 90 8.66 7.44 9.14
C ALA A 90 8.16 7.50 10.59
N GLN A 91 9.05 7.22 11.57
CA GLN A 91 8.72 7.29 13.00
C GLN A 91 8.29 8.69 13.44
N TYR A 92 8.97 9.72 12.96
CA TYR A 92 8.64 11.11 13.26
C TYR A 92 7.22 11.47 12.80
N ARG A 93 6.85 11.11 11.55
CA ARG A 93 5.51 11.36 11.01
C ARG A 93 4.42 10.61 11.79
N ASP A 94 4.67 9.35 12.15
CA ASP A 94 3.75 8.54 12.94
C ASP A 94 3.53 9.14 14.34
N MET A 95 4.60 9.62 14.99
CA MET A 95 4.53 10.28 16.29
C MET A 95 3.67 11.55 16.24
N ILE A 96 3.84 12.40 15.21
CA ILE A 96 3.03 13.60 15.03
C ILE A 96 1.56 13.25 14.85
N GLN A 97 1.25 12.28 13.97
CA GLN A 97 -0.13 11.91 13.67
C GLN A 97 -0.85 11.35 14.89
N LYS A 98 -0.19 10.48 15.66
CA LYS A 98 -0.74 9.93 16.91
C LYS A 98 -0.89 11.01 17.98
N GLY A 99 0.09 11.92 18.08
CA GLY A 99 0.06 13.06 18.99
C GLY A 99 -1.13 13.98 18.73
N ASP A 100 -1.37 14.32 17.46
CA ASP A 100 -2.50 15.16 17.06
C ASP A 100 -3.86 14.49 17.36
N MET A 101 -3.99 13.18 17.09
CA MET A 101 -5.21 12.44 17.44
C MET A 101 -5.47 12.45 18.95
N LEU A 102 -4.43 12.29 19.78
CA LEU A 102 -4.54 12.34 21.22
C LEU A 102 -4.95 13.73 21.70
N LEU A 103 -4.30 14.78 21.18
CA LEU A 103 -4.59 16.17 21.53
C LEU A 103 -6.06 16.51 21.22
N ASN A 104 -6.54 16.12 20.04
CA ASN A 104 -7.94 16.32 19.64
C ASN A 104 -8.92 15.60 20.57
N ARG A 105 -8.58 14.40 21.07
CA ARG A 105 -9.43 13.68 22.05
C ARG A 105 -9.44 14.38 23.40
N ILE A 106 -8.29 14.83 23.90
CA ILE A 106 -8.19 15.57 25.16
C ILE A 106 -8.97 16.88 25.10
N GLN A 107 -8.82 17.64 24.02
CA GLN A 107 -9.56 18.89 23.82
C GLN A 107 -11.07 18.67 23.80
N LYS A 108 -11.56 17.60 23.17
CA LYS A 108 -12.98 17.23 23.20
C LYS A 108 -13.46 16.88 24.61
N LEU A 109 -12.67 16.13 25.37
CA LEU A 109 -13.02 15.75 26.75
C LEU A 109 -13.04 16.97 27.69
N ALA A 110 -12.03 17.85 27.61
CA ALA A 110 -11.97 19.06 28.44
C ALA A 110 -13.22 19.94 28.28
N ARG A 111 -13.66 20.15 27.03
CA ARG A 111 -14.90 20.92 26.74
C ARG A 111 -16.17 20.33 27.35
N VAL A 112 -16.21 19.02 27.57
CA VAL A 112 -17.37 18.34 28.19
C VAL A 112 -17.32 18.42 29.71
N VAL A 113 -16.12 18.50 30.30
CA VAL A 113 -15.91 18.57 31.76
C VAL A 113 -16.07 20.00 32.29
N ASP A 114 -15.74 21.01 31.49
CA ASP A 114 -15.89 22.43 31.86
C ASP A 114 -17.35 22.95 31.75
N LEU A 115 -18.30 22.06 31.37
CA LEU A 115 -19.74 22.33 31.19
C LEU A 115 -20.54 21.69 32.33
#